data_AF-A0A0F9W7Z9-F1
#
_entry.id   AF-A0A0F9W7Z9-F1
#
_cell.length_a   1.000
_cell.length_b   1.000
_cell.length_c   1.000
_cell.angle_alpha   90.00
_cell.angle_beta   90.00
_cell.angle_gamma   90.00
#
_symmetry.space_group_name_H-M   'P 1'
#
loop_
_entity.id
_entity.type
_entity.pdbx_description
1 polymer ?
#
loop_
_entity_poly.entity_id
_entity_poly.type
_entity_poly.pdbx_seq_one_letter_code
_entity_poly.pdbx_strand_id
1 'polypeptide(L)'
;MSEREEKRKATRMVLGLVAMAIFLGGVTIWGVTALVPDVLAAASAGFEPGVGLKTAAIAAMVVSIFISIIFAIVSGDGLIGELQFMIPGFFLFFLFFWLMLAWAF
;
A
#
# COMPACT_ATOMS: atom_id res chain seq x y z
N MET A 1 11.63 45.70 40.03
CA MET A 1 10.80 44.50 39.83
C MET A 1 11.47 43.38 40.62
N SER A 2 10.75 42.64 41.46
CA SER A 2 11.41 41.58 42.24
C SER A 2 11.67 40.35 41.37
N GLU A 3 12.78 39.65 41.57
CA GLU A 3 13.16 38.44 40.81
C GLU A 3 12.04 37.37 40.77
N ARG A 4 11.17 37.35 41.80
CA ARG A 4 10.00 36.47 41.88
C ARG A 4 8.89 36.86 40.91
N GLU A 5 8.71 38.15 40.62
CA GLU A 5 7.74 38.65 39.65
C GLU A 5 8.17 38.35 38.22
N GLU A 6 9.47 38.49 37.92
CA GLU A 6 10.05 38.13 36.63
C GLU A 6 9.94 36.62 36.36
N LYS A 7 10.27 35.79 37.35
CA LYS A 7 10.05 34.32 37.27
C LYS A 7 8.59 33.97 37.03
N ARG A 8 7.64 34.62 37.73
CA ARG A 8 6.20 34.36 37.54
C ARG A 8 5.70 34.79 36.16
N LYS A 9 6.22 35.88 35.60
CA LYS A 9 5.92 36.35 34.24
C LYS A 9 6.48 35.38 33.19
N ALA A 10 7.72 34.94 33.36
CA ALA A 10 8.35 33.93 32.51
C ALA A 10 7.60 32.59 32.56
N THR A 11 7.23 32.09 33.75
CA THR A 11 6.44 30.85 33.88
C THR A 11 5.10 30.96 33.19
N ARG A 12 4.38 32.10 33.29
CA ARG A 12 3.10 32.30 32.59
C ARG A 12 3.26 32.33 31.07
N MET A 13 4.34 32.93 30.56
CA MET A 13 4.63 32.93 29.12
C MET A 13 4.93 31.52 28.60
N VAL A 14 5.74 30.74 29.33
CA VAL A 14 6.03 29.34 28.99
C VAL A 14 4.77 28.49 29.05
N LEU A 15 3.94 28.65 30.08
CA LEU A 15 2.66 27.93 30.18
C LEU A 15 1.72 28.27 29.02
N GLY A 16 1.67 29.55 28.62
CA GLY A 16 0.89 29.99 27.47
C GLY A 16 1.39 29.38 26.16
N LEU A 17 2.71 29.30 25.98
CA LEU A 17 3.33 28.64 24.82
C LEU A 17 3.03 27.14 24.78
N VAL A 18 3.15 26.45 25.92
CA VAL A 18 2.84 25.01 26.02
C VAL A 18 1.36 24.75 25.76
N ALA A 19 0.46 25.55 26.33
CA ALA A 19 -0.97 25.45 26.07
C ALA A 19 -1.31 25.69 24.60
N MET A 20 -0.68 26.68 23.97
CA MET A 20 -0.83 26.96 22.54
C MET A 20 -0.32 25.80 21.68
N ALA A 21 0.84 25.22 22.01
CA ALA A 21 1.40 24.09 21.30
C ALA A 21 0.50 22.84 21.40
N ILE A 22 -0.05 22.56 22.59
CA ILE A 22 -1.00 21.48 22.81
C ILE A 22 -2.28 21.71 22.00
N PHE A 23 -2.81 22.94 22.01
CA PHE A 23 -4.00 23.29 21.27
C PHE A 23 -3.80 23.11 19.75
N LEU A 24 -2.72 23.66 19.20
CA LEU A 24 -2.39 23.52 17.77
C LEU A 24 -2.15 22.07 17.38
N GLY A 25 -1.44 21.30 18.21
CA GLY A 25 -1.25 19.88 18.01
C GLY A 25 -2.58 19.12 17.99
N GLY A 26 -3.48 19.43 18.95
CA GLY A 26 -4.81 18.83 19.03
C GLY A 26 -5.68 19.14 17.82
N VAL A 27 -5.70 20.39 17.35
CA VAL A 27 -6.43 20.81 16.14
C VAL A 27 -5.89 20.12 14.90
N THR A 28 -4.56 19.98 14.80
CA THR A 28 -3.91 19.30 13.66
C THR A 28 -4.27 17.81 13.63
N ILE A 29 -4.16 17.13 14.77
CA ILE A 29 -4.52 15.70 14.88
C ILE A 29 -6.01 15.52 14.56
N TRP A 30 -6.88 16.34 15.15
CA TRP A 30 -8.32 16.30 14.89
C TRP A 30 -8.63 16.52 13.41
N GLY A 31 -8.06 17.55 12.79
CA GLY A 31 -8.27 17.85 11.37
C GLY A 31 -7.79 16.74 10.44
N VAL A 32 -6.63 16.14 10.73
CA VAL A 32 -6.14 14.96 9.99
C VAL A 32 -7.12 13.79 10.15
N THR A 33 -7.52 13.44 11.38
CA THR A 33 -8.43 12.31 11.63
C THR A 33 -9.84 12.52 11.08
N ALA A 34 -10.32 13.76 10.99
CA ALA A 34 -11.63 14.09 10.41
C ALA A 34 -11.66 13.87 8.90
N LEU A 35 -10.52 14.02 8.22
CA LEU A 35 -10.40 13.82 6.77
C LEU A 35 -10.08 12.37 6.39
N VAL A 36 -9.60 11.53 7.33
CA VAL A 36 -9.34 10.11 7.11
C VAL A 36 -10.51 9.34 6.47
N PRO A 37 -11.76 9.42 6.95
CA PRO A 37 -12.85 8.65 6.36
C PRO A 37 -13.12 9.00 4.90
N ASP A 38 -13.06 10.29 4.53
CA ASP A 38 -13.31 10.74 3.16
C ASP A 38 -12.15 10.35 2.22
N VAL A 39 -10.90 10.47 2.70
CA VAL A 39 -9.72 10.03 1.95
C VAL A 39 -9.75 8.51 1.75
N LEU A 40 -10.13 7.76 2.78
CA LEU A 40 -10.24 6.30 2.72
C LEU A 40 -11.39 5.86 1.81
N ALA A 41 -12.53 6.55 1.84
CA ALA A 41 -13.66 6.30 0.95
C ALA A 41 -13.33 6.64 -0.51
N ALA A 42 -12.60 7.72 -0.76
CA ALA A 42 -12.13 8.08 -2.10
C ALA A 42 -11.08 7.08 -2.63
N ALA A 43 -10.18 6.60 -1.75
CA ALA A 43 -9.22 5.56 -2.09
C ALA A 43 -9.93 4.23 -2.39
N SER A 44 -10.90 3.82 -1.57
CA SER A 44 -11.64 2.57 -1.76
C SER A 44 -12.60 2.57 -2.96
N ALA A 45 -13.06 3.74 -3.40
CA ALA A 45 -13.93 3.87 -4.57
C ALA A 45 -13.26 3.46 -5.89
N GLY A 46 -11.92 3.46 -5.96
CA GLY A 46 -11.17 3.01 -7.14
C GLY A 46 -10.88 1.51 -7.17
N PHE A 47 -11.23 0.80 -6.09
CA PHE A 47 -10.94 -0.61 -5.95
C PHE A 47 -12.21 -1.45 -6.10
N GLU A 48 -12.33 -2.13 -7.24
CA GLU A 48 -13.37 -3.15 -7.42
C GLU A 48 -13.00 -4.41 -6.63
N PRO A 49 -14.00 -5.14 -6.08
CA PRO A 49 -13.77 -6.43 -5.47
C PRO A 49 -13.02 -7.35 -6.44
N GLY A 50 -11.93 -7.97 -5.99
CA GLY A 50 -11.19 -8.96 -6.76
C GLY A 50 -12.11 -10.08 -7.25
N VAL A 51 -11.76 -10.71 -8.37
CA VAL A 51 -12.65 -11.67 -9.07
C VAL A 51 -12.82 -13.02 -8.33
N GLY A 52 -12.19 -13.16 -7.16
CA GLY A 52 -12.24 -14.33 -6.29
C GLY A 52 -11.23 -15.42 -6.66
N LEU A 53 -10.80 -16.21 -5.66
CA LEU A 53 -9.72 -17.20 -5.77
C LEU A 53 -9.89 -18.19 -6.94
N LYS A 54 -11.10 -18.70 -7.17
CA LYS A 54 -11.38 -19.69 -8.23
C LYS A 54 -11.27 -19.08 -9.63
N THR A 55 -11.91 -17.94 -9.86
CA THR A 55 -11.88 -17.26 -11.16
C THR A 55 -10.50 -16.72 -11.46
N ALA A 56 -9.83 -16.14 -10.45
CA ALA A 56 -8.45 -15.68 -10.56
C ALA A 56 -7.49 -16.81 -10.92
N ALA A 57 -7.63 -18.01 -10.34
CA ALA A 57 -6.78 -19.15 -10.68
C ALA A 57 -6.91 -19.56 -12.15
N ILE A 58 -8.14 -19.56 -12.69
CA ILE A 58 -8.38 -19.89 -14.10
C ILE A 58 -7.71 -18.85 -15.02
N ALA A 59 -7.93 -17.56 -14.75
CA ALA A 59 -7.34 -16.48 -15.54
C ALA A 59 -5.79 -16.49 -15.44
N ALA A 60 -5.24 -16.62 -14.23
CA ALA A 60 -3.80 -16.67 -14.01
C ALA A 60 -3.13 -17.87 -14.69
N MET A 61 -3.80 -19.03 -14.70
CA MET A 61 -3.32 -20.23 -15.41
C MET A 61 -3.21 -19.96 -16.91
N VAL A 62 -4.26 -19.42 -17.52
CA VAL A 62 -4.28 -19.11 -18.97
C VAL A 62 -3.19 -18.12 -19.32
N VAL A 63 -3.10 -16.99 -18.61
CA VAL A 63 -2.10 -15.95 -18.88
C VAL A 63 -0.68 -16.48 -18.71
N SER A 64 -0.43 -17.28 -17.67
CA SER A 64 0.91 -17.84 -17.42
C SER A 64 1.33 -18.84 -18.49
N ILE A 65 0.41 -19.69 -18.97
CA ILE A 65 0.67 -20.59 -20.11
C ILE A 65 1.01 -19.77 -21.35
N PHE A 66 0.23 -18.74 -21.67
CA PHE A 66 0.49 -17.87 -22.82
C PHE A 66 1.88 -17.24 -22.77
N ILE A 67 2.28 -16.71 -21.60
CA ILE A 67 3.62 -16.13 -21.40
C ILE A 67 4.70 -17.20 -21.55
N SER A 68 4.52 -18.38 -20.95
CA SER A 68 5.46 -19.49 -21.10
C SER A 68 5.63 -19.91 -22.56
N ILE A 69 4.55 -19.92 -23.36
CA ILE A 69 4.61 -20.20 -24.80
C ILE A 69 5.42 -19.13 -25.53
N ILE A 70 5.18 -17.85 -25.24
CA ILE A 70 5.95 -16.74 -25.83
C ILE A 70 7.44 -16.90 -25.50
N PHE A 71 7.78 -17.20 -24.25
CA PHE A 71 9.17 -17.42 -23.85
C PHE A 71 9.80 -18.63 -24.53
N ALA A 72 9.06 -19.74 -24.68
CA ALA A 72 9.51 -20.91 -25.44
C ALA A 72 9.83 -20.57 -26.91
N ILE A 73 9.06 -19.69 -27.53
CA ILE A 73 9.28 -19.27 -28.92
C ILE A 73 10.49 -18.32 -29.02
N VAL A 74 10.64 -17.40 -28.06
CA VAL A 74 11.69 -16.37 -28.07
C VAL A 74 13.05 -16.90 -27.61
N SER A 75 13.06 -17.95 -26.78
CA SER A 75 14.23 -18.63 -26.21
C SER A 75 15.34 -18.98 -27.22
N GLY A 76 14.99 -19.39 -28.43
CA GLY A 76 15.94 -19.70 -29.50
C GLY A 76 16.74 -21.02 -29.33
N ASP A 77 17.03 -21.46 -28.10
CA ASP A 77 17.83 -22.68 -27.80
C ASP A 77 16.97 -23.95 -27.61
N GLY A 78 15.65 -23.80 -27.70
CA GLY A 78 14.70 -24.89 -27.72
C GLY A 78 14.13 -25.26 -26.35
N LEU A 79 12.88 -25.71 -26.39
CA LEU A 79 12.00 -25.91 -25.23
C LEU A 79 12.54 -26.87 -24.16
N ILE A 80 13.47 -27.76 -24.53
CA ILE A 80 14.01 -28.79 -23.65
C ILE A 80 15.17 -28.26 -22.80
N GLY A 81 16.06 -27.43 -23.35
CA GLY A 81 17.21 -26.90 -22.63
C GLY A 81 16.82 -25.91 -21.53
N GLU A 82 15.80 -25.10 -21.81
CA GLU A 82 15.32 -24.07 -20.88
C GLU A 82 14.17 -24.53 -19.97
N LEU A 83 13.73 -25.78 -20.07
CA LEU A 83 12.57 -26.28 -19.33
C LEU A 83 12.73 -26.09 -17.81
N GLN A 84 13.95 -26.25 -17.31
CA GLN A 84 14.29 -26.03 -15.90
C GLN A 84 14.07 -24.59 -15.41
N PHE A 85 14.10 -23.61 -16.32
CA PHE A 85 13.79 -22.20 -16.03
C PHE A 85 12.32 -21.88 -16.32
N MET A 86 11.75 -22.51 -17.34
CA MET A 86 10.35 -22.32 -17.71
C MET A 86 9.37 -22.82 -16.64
N ILE A 87 9.66 -23.95 -15.99
CA ILE A 87 8.76 -24.52 -14.97
C ILE A 87 8.66 -23.60 -13.74
N PRO A 88 9.77 -23.17 -13.09
CA PRO A 88 9.68 -22.21 -11.99
C PRO A 88 9.11 -20.86 -12.43
N GLY A 89 9.46 -20.39 -13.64
CA GLY A 89 8.91 -19.16 -14.21
C GLY A 89 7.39 -19.20 -14.35
N PHE A 90 6.85 -20.32 -14.84
CA PHE A 90 5.41 -20.54 -14.91
C PHE A 90 4.73 -20.39 -13.55
N PHE A 91 5.24 -21.06 -12.51
CA PHE A 91 4.65 -20.97 -11.17
C PHE A 91 4.77 -19.57 -10.57
N LEU A 92 5.87 -18.85 -10.87
CA LEU A 92 6.06 -17.47 -10.44
C LEU A 92 5.03 -16.54 -11.07
N PHE A 93 4.84 -16.61 -12.39
CA PHE A 93 3.80 -15.85 -13.09
C PHE A 93 2.40 -16.23 -12.60
N PHE A 94 2.13 -17.52 -12.43
CA PHE A 94 0.85 -18.00 -11.95
C PHE A 94 0.53 -17.43 -10.57
N LEU A 95 1.45 -17.56 -9.61
CA LEU A 95 1.23 -17.05 -8.26
C LEU A 95 1.06 -15.53 -8.26
N PHE A 96 1.87 -14.82 -9.05
CA PHE A 96 1.80 -13.37 -9.18
C PHE A 96 0.43 -12.91 -9.70
N PHE A 97 -0.01 -13.43 -10.86
CA PHE A 97 -1.31 -13.07 -11.43
C PHE A 97 -2.48 -13.57 -10.58
N TRP A 98 -2.36 -14.76 -9.98
CA TRP A 98 -3.42 -15.32 -9.16
C TRP A 98 -3.71 -14.45 -7.94
N LEU A 99 -2.66 -14.00 -7.24
CA LEU A 99 -2.83 -13.13 -6.07
C LEU A 99 -3.30 -11.73 -6.46
N MET A 100 -2.76 -11.15 -7.54
CA MET A 100 -3.19 -9.82 -8.01
C MET A 100 -4.66 -9.79 -8.48
N LEU A 101 -5.15 -10.87 -9.08
CA LEU A 101 -6.54 -10.96 -9.54
C LEU A 101 -7.50 -11.37 -8.41
N ALA A 102 -7.04 -12.23 -7.49
CA ALA A 102 -7.88 -12.72 -6.39
C ALA A 102 -8.12 -11.64 -5.33
N TRP A 103 -7.16 -10.74 -5.13
CA TRP A 103 -7.21 -9.74 -4.07
C TRP A 103 -7.62 -8.37 -4.61
N ALA A 104 -8.66 -7.77 -4.03
CA ALA A 104 -8.90 -6.34 -4.11
C ALA A 104 -7.81 -5.58 -3.35
N PHE A 105 -7.07 -4.69 -4.00
CA PHE A 105 -6.37 -3.63 -3.26
C PHE A 105 -7.36 -2.62 -2.70
#